data_AF-A0A2H1KCV3-F1
#
_entry.id   AF-A0A2H1KCV3-F1
#
_cell.length_a   1.000
_cell.length_b   1.000
_cell.length_c   1.000
_cell.angle_alpha   90.00
_cell.angle_beta   90.00
_cell.angle_gamma   90.00
#
_symmetry.space_group_name_H-M   'P 1'
#
loop_
_entity.id
_entity.type
_entity.pdbx_description
1 polymer ?
#
loop_
_entity_poly.entity_id
_entity_poly.type
_entity_poly.pdbx_seq_one_letter_code
_entity_poly.pdbx_strand_id
1 'polypeptide(L)'
;MPIGMTMATALGIIVTINAPSAWLVFAAISLSIALIVTIIGNVPINLRTGRITEETAPKGFIAMRRRWDVFQVVRASLQLLGFILAAIGIVGGA
;
A
#
# COMPACT_ATOMS: atom_id res chain seq x y z
N MET A 1 9.62 2.03 -6.94
CA MET A 1 8.60 3.11 -6.98
C MET A 1 7.21 2.48 -6.90
N PRO A 2 6.17 3.17 -6.40
CA PRO A 2 4.84 2.59 -6.16
C PRO A 2 4.00 2.33 -7.43
N ILE A 3 4.64 2.08 -8.59
CA ILE A 3 3.96 1.93 -9.90
C ILE A 3 2.92 0.80 -9.85
N GLY A 4 3.31 -0.39 -9.39
CA GLY A 4 2.39 -1.52 -9.28
C GLY A 4 1.23 -1.26 -8.31
N MET A 5 1.47 -0.48 -7.25
CA MET A 5 0.42 -0.09 -6.31
C MET A 5 -0.57 0.87 -6.97
N THR A 6 -0.07 1.89 -7.67
CA THR A 6 -0.89 2.83 -8.43
C THR A 6 -1.75 2.11 -9.45
N MET A 7 -1.18 1.16 -10.20
CA MET A 7 -1.93 0.34 -11.14
C MET A 7 -3.02 -0.49 -10.46
N ALA A 8 -2.70 -1.17 -9.36
CA ALA A 8 -3.68 -1.97 -8.61
C ALA A 8 -4.84 -1.11 -8.09
N THR A 9 -4.55 0.07 -7.54
CA THR A 9 -5.59 1.02 -7.08
C THR A 9 -6.45 1.50 -8.25
N ALA A 10 -5.83 1.91 -9.37
CA ALA A 10 -6.56 2.38 -10.54
C ALA A 10 -7.46 1.30 -11.14
N LEU A 11 -6.94 0.09 -11.31
CA LEU A 11 -7.72 -1.06 -11.78
C LEU A 11 -8.85 -1.41 -10.82
N GLY A 12 -8.60 -1.40 -9.51
CA GLY A 12 -9.64 -1.63 -8.50
C GLY A 12 -10.79 -0.62 -8.62
N ILE A 13 -10.48 0.67 -8.80
CA ILE A 13 -11.49 1.72 -9.00
C ILE A 13 -12.27 1.50 -10.30
N ILE A 14 -11.58 1.21 -11.41
CA ILE A 14 -12.21 0.96 -12.72
C ILE A 14 -13.18 -0.23 -12.62
N VAL A 15 -12.75 -1.33 -12.01
CA VAL A 15 -13.60 -2.52 -11.84
C VAL A 15 -14.82 -2.18 -10.98
N THR A 16 -14.65 -1.47 -9.87
CA THR A 16 -15.76 -1.04 -9.00
C THR A 16 -16.76 -0.14 -9.72
N ILE A 17 -16.32 0.75 -10.61
CA ILE A 17 -17.21 1.61 -11.41
C ILE A 17 -18.05 0.78 -12.38
N ASN A 18 -17.43 -0.21 -13.03
CA ASN A 18 -18.11 -1.04 -14.04
C ASN A 18 -19.03 -2.11 -13.42
N ALA A 19 -18.69 -2.61 -12.24
CA ALA A 19 -19.43 -3.65 -11.54
C ALA A 19 -19.53 -3.31 -10.05
N PRO A 20 -20.41 -2.38 -9.65
CA PRO A 20 -20.48 -1.91 -8.27
C PRO A 20 -20.95 -3.02 -7.33
N SER A 21 -20.08 -3.42 -6.42
CA SER A 21 -20.40 -4.29 -5.29
C SER A 21 -19.75 -3.76 -4.02
N ALA A 22 -20.35 -4.02 -2.86
CA ALA A 22 -19.80 -3.57 -1.58
C ALA A 22 -18.36 -4.08 -1.37
N TRP A 23 -18.08 -5.33 -1.76
CA TRP A 23 -16.74 -5.93 -1.70
C TRP A 23 -15.72 -5.17 -2.54
N LEU A 24 -16.08 -4.82 -3.79
CA LEU A 24 -15.20 -4.08 -4.70
C LEU A 24 -15.00 -2.63 -4.25
N VAL A 25 -16.03 -1.99 -3.69
CA VAL A 25 -15.91 -0.66 -3.06
C VAL A 25 -14.91 -0.70 -1.91
N PHE A 26 -15.07 -1.63 -0.96
CA PHE A 26 -14.14 -1.75 0.16
C PHE A 26 -12.73 -2.15 -0.29
N ALA A 27 -12.59 -2.97 -1.33
CA ALA A 27 -11.30 -3.29 -1.94
C ALA A 27 -10.61 -2.04 -2.48
N ALA A 28 -11.30 -1.23 -3.30
CA ALA A 28 -10.78 -0.01 -3.89
C ALA A 28 -10.39 1.02 -2.82
N ILE A 29 -11.19 1.17 -1.75
CA ILE A 29 -10.86 2.03 -0.61
C ILE A 29 -9.59 1.53 0.08
N SER A 30 -9.50 0.24 0.39
CA SER A 30 -8.34 -0.35 1.07
C SER A 30 -7.04 -0.16 0.27
N LEU A 31 -7.07 -0.43 -1.04
CA LEU A 31 -5.94 -0.22 -1.94
C LEU A 31 -5.57 1.27 -2.06
N SER A 32 -6.54 2.17 -2.05
CA SER A 32 -6.32 3.62 -2.07
C SER A 32 -5.62 4.10 -0.80
N ILE A 33 -6.06 3.66 0.38
CA ILE A 33 -5.43 3.99 1.65
C ILE A 33 -4.01 3.42 1.71
N ALA A 34 -3.80 2.19 1.23
CA ALA A 34 -2.46 1.59 1.15
C ALA A 34 -1.51 2.44 0.29
N LEU A 35 -1.99 2.96 -0.84
CA LEU A 35 -1.21 3.85 -1.71
C LEU A 35 -0.89 5.18 -1.00
N ILE A 36 -1.85 5.79 -0.31
CA ILE A 36 -1.64 7.02 0.47
C ILE A 36 -0.58 6.81 1.56
N VAL A 37 -0.69 5.74 2.34
CA VAL A 37 0.31 5.38 3.36
C VAL A 37 1.70 5.19 2.75
N THR A 38 1.76 4.64 1.54
CA THR A 38 3.02 4.45 0.81
C THR A 38 3.65 5.78 0.40
N ILE A 39 2.87 6.67 -0.19
CA ILE A 39 3.35 7.96 -0.69
C ILE A 39 3.79 8.86 0.47
N ILE A 40 3.03 8.88 1.57
CA ILE A 40 3.30 9.78 2.71
C ILE A 40 4.35 9.20 3.67
N GLY A 41 4.34 7.88 3.90
CA GLY A 41 5.19 7.23 4.90
C GLY A 41 6.42 6.56 4.30
N ASN A 42 6.20 5.53 3.49
CA ASN A 42 7.26 4.65 3.01
C ASN A 42 8.21 5.34 2.01
N VAL A 43 7.68 6.11 1.05
CA VAL A 43 8.49 6.75 0.01
C VAL A 43 9.47 7.77 0.57
N PRO A 44 9.09 8.72 1.46
CA PRO A 44 10.04 9.68 2.00
C PRO A 44 11.14 9.04 2.84
N ILE A 45 10.83 7.97 3.58
CA ILE A 45 11.84 7.24 4.35
C ILE A 45 12.79 6.51 3.39
N ASN A 46 12.28 5.82 2.37
CA ASN A 46 13.10 5.13 1.37
C ASN A 46 14.05 6.08 0.62
N LEU A 47 13.60 7.31 0.33
CA LEU A 47 14.45 8.33 -0.29
C LEU A 47 15.60 8.77 0.63
N ARG A 48 15.36 8.84 1.94
CA ARG A 48 16.37 9.20 2.95
C ARG A 48 17.33 8.05 3.23
N THR A 49 16.86 6.80 3.19
CA THR A 49 17.67 5.61 3.53
C THR A 49 18.39 5.00 2.34
N GLY A 50 17.99 5.31 1.10
CA GLY A 50 18.50 4.63 -0.10
C GLY A 50 20.00 4.74 -0.37
N ARG A 51 20.74 5.52 0.42
CA ARG A 51 22.21 5.66 0.34
C ARG A 51 22.93 5.40 1.66
N ILE A 52 22.21 4.93 2.69
CA ILE A 52 22.80 4.63 4.00
C ILE A 52 23.42 3.24 3.95
N THR A 53 24.69 3.17 4.31
CA THR A 53 25.46 1.94 4.56
C THR A 53 25.61 1.71 6.07
N GLU A 54 26.10 0.52 6.45
CA GLU A 54 26.33 0.18 7.87
C GLU A 54 27.29 1.17 8.56
N GLU A 55 28.31 1.64 7.83
CA GLU A 55 29.29 2.63 8.30
C GLU A 55 28.75 4.07 8.36
N THR A 56 27.72 4.38 7.59
CA THR A 56 27.16 5.75 7.46
C THR A 56 25.82 5.92 8.19
N ALA A 57 25.43 4.93 8.99
CA ALA A 57 24.16 4.95 9.71
C ALA A 57 24.12 6.08 10.76
N PRO A 58 23.21 7.06 10.65
CA PRO A 58 23.10 8.14 11.61
C PRO A 58 22.55 7.64 12.95
N LYS A 59 22.86 8.34 14.06
CA LYS A 59 22.40 7.99 15.42
C LYS A 59 20.88 7.80 15.57
N GLY A 60 20.07 8.38 14.65
CA GLY A 60 18.60 8.23 14.61
C GLY A 60 18.06 7.11 13.71
N PHE A 61 18.93 6.28 13.12
CA PHE A 61 18.53 5.28 12.13
C PHE A 61 17.52 4.26 12.66
N ILE A 62 17.71 3.73 13.87
CA ILE A 62 16.80 2.74 14.47
C ILE A 62 15.39 3.30 14.66
N ALA A 63 15.27 4.54 15.13
CA ALA A 63 13.97 5.19 15.30
C ALA A 63 13.25 5.39 13.96
N MET A 64 14.00 5.81 12.93
CA MET A 64 13.48 5.90 11.56
C MET A 64 13.07 4.52 11.02
N ARG A 65 13.86 3.48 11.29
CA ARG A 65 13.56 2.11 10.87
C ARG A 65 12.29 1.58 11.52
N ARG A 66 12.10 1.78 12.83
CA ARG A 66 10.85 1.41 13.51
C ARG A 66 9.63 2.09 12.89
N ARG A 67 9.75 3.37 12.56
CA ARG A 67 8.67 4.11 11.89
C ARG A 67 8.38 3.54 10.50
N TRP A 68 9.42 3.16 9.77
CA TRP A 68 9.28 2.46 8.49
C TRP A 68 8.59 1.11 8.65
N ASP A 69 8.97 0.30 9.64
CA ASP A 69 8.36 -1.03 9.88
C ASP A 69 6.85 -0.89 10.14
N VAL A 70 6.42 0.14 10.88
CA VAL A 70 4.98 0.43 11.08
C VAL A 70 4.30 0.73 9.75
N PHE A 71 4.84 1.65 8.94
CA PHE A 71 4.26 1.97 7.62
C PHE A 71 4.30 0.78 6.65
N GLN A 72 5.30 -0.08 6.77
CA GLN A 72 5.46 -1.29 5.97
C GLN A 72 4.38 -2.30 6.31
N VAL A 73 4.14 -2.56 7.60
CA VAL A 73 3.11 -3.47 8.09
C VAL A 73 1.71 -2.94 7.72
N VAL A 74 1.42 -1.67 8.00
CA VAL A 74 0.11 -1.06 7.66
C VAL A 74 -0.16 -1.17 6.17
N ARG A 75 0.83 -0.83 5.33
CA ARG A 75 0.73 -0.94 3.88
C ARG A 75 0.45 -2.38 3.44
N ALA A 76 1.26 -3.33 3.89
CA ALA A 76 1.15 -4.72 3.46
C ALA A 76 -0.21 -5.31 3.85
N SER A 77 -0.68 -5.04 5.08
CA SER A 77 -1.98 -5.49 5.55
C SER A 77 -3.13 -4.92 4.74
N LEU A 78 -3.11 -3.62 4.41
CA LEU A 78 -4.14 -3.00 3.57
C LEU A 78 -4.12 -3.54 2.13
N GLN A 79 -2.94 -3.79 1.56
CA GLN A 79 -2.85 -4.40 0.23
C GLN A 79 -3.41 -5.82 0.20
N LEU A 80 -3.06 -6.64 1.21
CA LEU A 80 -3.57 -8.00 1.33
C LEU A 80 -5.09 -7.99 1.52
N LEU A 81 -5.60 -7.13 2.39
CA LEU A 81 -7.04 -6.97 2.60
C LEU A 81 -7.75 -6.54 1.33
N GLY A 82 -7.25 -5.51 0.64
CA GLY A 82 -7.78 -5.04 -0.63
C GLY A 82 -7.80 -6.14 -1.70
N PHE A 83 -6.76 -6.97 -1.77
CA PHE A 83 -6.70 -8.12 -2.66
C PHE A 83 -7.76 -9.18 -2.34
N ILE A 84 -7.90 -9.56 -1.06
CA ILE A 84 -8.90 -10.54 -0.62
C ILE A 84 -10.32 -10.05 -0.94
N LEU A 85 -10.62 -8.79 -0.63
CA LEU A 85 -11.93 -8.19 -0.91
C LEU A 85 -12.22 -8.13 -2.41
N ALA A 86 -11.21 -7.80 -3.23
CA ALA A 86 -11.34 -7.82 -4.68
C ALA A 86 -11.61 -9.23 -5.20
N ALA A 87 -10.88 -10.24 -4.71
CA ALA A 87 -11.08 -11.63 -5.09
C ALA A 87 -12.51 -12.12 -4.74
N ILE A 88 -12.99 -11.81 -3.54
CA ILE A 88 -14.37 -12.11 -3.13
C ILE A 88 -15.37 -11.39 -4.04
N GLY A 89 -15.16 -10.09 -4.31
CA GLY A 89 -16.07 -9.30 -5.13
C GLY A 89 -16.13 -9.74 -6.59
N ILE A 90 -15.02 -10.22 -7.16
CA ILE A 90 -14.94 -10.73 -8.53
C ILE A 90 -15.54 -12.13 -8.63
N VAL A 91 -15.17 -13.04 -7.72
CA VAL A 91 -15.62 -14.45 -7.79
C VAL A 91 -17.06 -14.61 -7.32
N GLY A 92 -17.47 -13.91 -6.27
CA GLY A 92 -18.83 -13.97 -5.73
C GLY A 92 -19.85 -13.12 -6.48
N GLY A 93 -19.39 -12.26 -7.39
CA GLY A 93 -20.24 -11.48 -8.30
C GLY A 93 -20.38 -12.08 -9.71
N ALA A 94 -19.63 -13.14 -10.01
CA ALA A 94 -19.77 -13.98 -11.20
C ALA A 94 -20.81 -15.08 -10.98
#